data_AF-A0A8T4U2K6-F1
#
_entry.id   AF-A0A8T4U2K6-F1
#
_cell.length_a   1.000
_cell.length_b   1.000
_cell.length_c   1.000
_cell.angle_alpha   90.00
_cell.angle_beta   90.00
_cell.angle_gamma   90.00
#
_symmetry.space_group_name_H-M   'P 1'
#
loop_
_entity.id
_entity.type
_entity.pdbx_description
1 polymer ?
#
loop_
_entity_poly.entity_id
_entity_poly.type
_entity_poly.pdbx_seq_one_letter_code
_entity_poly.pdbx_strand_id
1 'polypeptide(L)'
;MKKDYELLSFIQGSRRKSVLSVLNEGVKTPKEIAEKCKISISNVSNTLSELVEKKLVICKNPNSHIYKYYEITNRGKELLKEIDKH
;
A
#
# COMPACT_ATOMS: atom_id res chain seq x y z
N MET A 1 -12.15 -14.94 14.89
CA MET A 1 -11.44 -14.48 13.68
C MET A 1 -10.00 -14.98 13.77
N LYS A 2 -9.51 -15.73 12.77
CA LYS A 2 -8.10 -16.15 12.75
C LYS A 2 -7.24 -14.92 12.50
N LYS A 3 -6.25 -14.67 13.37
CA LYS A 3 -5.22 -13.65 13.11
C LYS A 3 -4.37 -14.12 11.93
N ASP A 4 -4.33 -13.32 10.88
CA ASP A 4 -3.57 -13.58 9.67
C ASP A 4 -2.13 -13.10 9.90
N TYR A 5 -1.38 -13.85 10.72
CA TYR A 5 0.00 -13.51 11.11
C TYR A 5 0.93 -13.39 9.89
N GLU A 6 0.63 -14.10 8.80
CA GLU A 6 1.33 -13.98 7.52
C GLU A 6 1.17 -12.58 6.91
N LEU A 7 -0.02 -12.01 6.97
CA LEU A 7 -0.33 -10.66 6.47
C LEU A 7 0.31 -9.57 7.34
N LEU A 8 0.30 -9.77 8.67
CA LEU A 8 0.95 -8.88 9.63
C LEU A 8 2.45 -8.84 9.41
N SER A 9 3.11 -10.01 9.37
CA SER A 9 4.55 -10.13 9.10
C SER A 9 4.92 -9.55 7.74
N PHE A 10 4.06 -9.75 6.73
CA PHE A 10 4.26 -9.17 5.40
C PHE A 10 4.27 -7.63 5.41
N ILE A 11 3.37 -6.95 6.12
CA ILE A 11 3.33 -5.48 6.18
C ILE A 11 4.36 -4.89 7.13
N GLN A 12 4.84 -5.67 8.12
CA GLN A 12 5.83 -5.20 9.10
C GLN A 12 7.15 -4.75 8.45
N GLY A 13 7.42 -5.14 7.21
CA GLY A 13 8.49 -4.54 6.39
C GLY A 13 8.31 -3.03 6.20
N SER A 14 9.32 -2.25 6.57
CA SER A 14 9.29 -0.77 6.61
C SER A 14 8.72 -0.12 5.35
N ARG A 15 9.08 -0.62 4.16
CA ARG A 15 8.61 -0.07 2.87
C ARG A 15 7.10 -0.25 2.65
N ARG A 16 6.55 -1.43 2.95
CA ARG A 16 5.13 -1.73 2.72
C ARG A 16 4.26 -0.95 3.69
N LYS A 17 4.64 -0.89 4.98
CA LYS A 17 3.96 -0.06 5.98
C LYS A 17 3.96 1.41 5.57
N SER A 18 5.10 1.95 5.12
CA SER A 18 5.19 3.35 4.67
C SER A 18 4.29 3.63 3.47
N VAL A 19 4.29 2.78 2.44
CA VAL A 19 3.42 2.94 1.27
C VAL A 19 1.94 2.89 1.66
N LEU A 20 1.56 1.95 2.53
CA LEU A 20 0.18 1.85 3.03
C LEU A 20 -0.23 3.09 3.82
N SER A 21 0.67 3.61 4.66
CA SER A 21 0.42 4.81 5.47
C SER A 21 0.19 6.03 4.59
N VAL A 22 1.01 6.22 3.55
CA VAL A 22 0.82 7.31 2.57
C VAL A 22 -0.52 7.20 1.84
N LEU A 23 -0.92 5.98 1.46
CA LEU A 23 -2.21 5.74 0.80
C LEU A 23 -3.41 5.87 1.74
N ASN A 24 -3.19 5.81 3.06
CA ASN A 24 -4.23 6.09 4.05
C ASN A 24 -4.55 7.58 4.17
N GLU A 25 -3.65 8.46 3.73
CA GLU A 25 -3.91 9.91 3.63
C GLU A 25 -4.81 10.26 2.43
N GLY A 26 -4.92 9.39 1.44
CA GLY A 26 -5.78 9.60 0.26
C GLY A 26 -5.26 8.90 -0.99
N VAL A 27 -5.97 9.13 -2.11
CA VAL A 27 -5.60 8.59 -3.43
C VAL A 27 -4.28 9.23 -3.89
N LYS A 28 -3.31 8.40 -4.31
CA LYS A 28 -1.98 8.85 -4.72
C LYS A 28 -1.45 8.14 -5.95
N THR A 29 -0.61 8.83 -6.71
CA THR A 29 0.15 8.24 -7.81
C THR A 29 1.44 7.55 -7.31
N PRO A 30 2.03 6.60 -8.07
CA PRO A 30 3.32 6.00 -7.74
C PRO A 30 4.43 7.03 -7.50
N LYS A 31 4.37 8.15 -8.24
CA LYS A 31 5.32 9.25 -8.10
C LYS A 31 5.19 9.96 -6.77
N GLU A 32 3.97 10.36 -6.38
CA GLU A 32 3.74 10.99 -5.09
C GLU A 32 4.12 10.08 -3.92
N ILE A 33 3.86 8.77 -4.04
CA ILE A 33 4.23 7.78 -3.03
C ILE A 33 5.77 7.69 -2.91
N ALA A 34 6.49 7.66 -4.04
CA ALA A 34 7.94 7.63 -4.05
C ALA A 34 8.56 8.86 -3.38
N GLU A 35 8.01 10.04 -3.66
CA GLU A 35 8.45 11.31 -3.07
C GLU A 35 8.19 11.33 -1.55
N LYS A 36 7.00 10.92 -1.10
CA LYS A 36 6.66 10.86 0.33
C LYS A 36 7.45 9.80 1.10
N CYS A 37 7.63 8.62 0.52
CA CYS A 37 8.35 7.52 1.15
C CYS A 37 9.88 7.61 0.97
N LYS A 38 10.38 8.57 0.18
CA LYS A 38 11.81 8.73 -0.18
C LYS A 38 12.44 7.44 -0.71
N ILE A 39 11.72 6.72 -1.58
CA ILE A 39 12.19 5.49 -2.23
C ILE A 39 12.02 5.59 -3.75
N SER A 40 12.71 4.74 -4.51
CA SER A 40 12.62 4.73 -5.97
C SER A 40 11.22 4.35 -6.47
N ILE A 41 10.84 4.87 -7.65
CA ILE A 41 9.61 4.50 -8.35
C ILE A 41 9.53 2.98 -8.57
N SER A 42 10.65 2.34 -8.89
CA SER A 42 10.71 0.88 -9.07
C SER A 42 10.34 0.13 -7.79
N ASN A 43 10.84 0.58 -6.63
CA ASN A 43 10.47 0.00 -5.34
C ASN A 43 8.99 0.23 -5.02
N VAL A 44 8.45 1.41 -5.32
CA VAL A 44 7.03 1.70 -5.16
C VAL A 44 6.17 0.79 -6.05
N SER A 45 6.50 0.68 -7.34
CA SER A 45 5.77 -0.18 -8.27
C SER A 45 5.75 -1.64 -7.83
N ASN A 46 6.90 -2.18 -7.42
CA ASN A 46 6.98 -3.54 -6.87
C ASN A 46 6.11 -3.69 -5.62
N THR A 47 6.24 -2.75 -4.68
CA THR A 47 5.45 -2.75 -3.43
C THR A 47 3.95 -2.66 -3.72
N LEU A 48 3.53 -1.79 -4.63
CA LEU A 48 2.12 -1.64 -5.03
C LEU A 48 1.58 -2.94 -5.63
N SER A 49 2.33 -3.61 -6.50
CA SER A 49 1.92 -4.91 -7.06
C SER A 49 1.68 -5.94 -5.96
N GLU A 50 2.61 -6.09 -5.00
CA GLU A 50 2.43 -7.03 -3.88
C GLU A 50 1.21 -6.69 -3.01
N LEU A 51 0.97 -5.39 -2.77
CA LEU A 51 -0.16 -4.91 -1.98
C LEU A 51 -1.50 -5.09 -2.72
N VAL A 52 -1.52 -4.93 -4.05
CA VAL A 52 -2.69 -5.21 -4.89
C VAL A 52 -3.01 -6.71 -4.88
N GLU A 53 -2.01 -7.58 -5.03
CA GLU A 53 -2.19 -9.05 -4.95
C GLU A 53 -2.85 -9.47 -3.63
N LYS A 54 -2.46 -8.84 -2.52
CA LYS A 54 -3.03 -9.09 -1.19
C LYS A 54 -4.35 -8.35 -0.93
N LYS A 55 -4.87 -7.60 -1.91
CA LYS A 55 -6.12 -6.82 -1.85
C LYS A 55 -6.10 -5.73 -0.78
N LEU A 56 -4.92 -5.17 -0.47
CA LEU A 56 -4.74 -4.11 0.53
C LEU A 56 -4.83 -2.70 -0.09
N VAL A 57 -4.59 -2.61 -1.39
CA VAL A 57 -4.71 -1.40 -2.21
C VAL A 57 -5.32 -1.76 -3.55
N ILE A 58 -5.90 -0.78 -4.24
CA ILE A 58 -6.50 -0.92 -5.56
C ILE A 58 -6.01 0.17 -6.50
N CYS A 59 -5.85 -0.16 -7.79
CA CYS A 59 -5.66 0.84 -8.84
C CYS A 59 -7.04 1.34 -9.30
N LYS A 60 -7.29 2.65 -9.24
CA LYS A 60 -8.57 3.26 -9.60
C LYS A 60 -8.75 3.41 -11.11
N ASN A 61 -7.66 3.46 -11.87
CA ASN A 61 -7.64 3.59 -13.32
C ASN A 61 -6.74 2.52 -13.97
N PRO A 62 -7.11 1.23 -13.88
CA PRO A 62 -6.29 0.13 -14.39
C PRO A 62 -6.05 0.23 -15.91
N ASN A 63 -6.98 0.81 -16.66
CA ASN A 63 -6.89 0.98 -18.11
C ASN A 63 -5.93 2.09 -18.54
N SER A 64 -5.46 2.92 -17.60
CA SER A 64 -4.53 4.00 -17.93
C SER A 64 -3.08 3.51 -17.92
N HIS A 65 -2.39 3.74 -19.04
CA HIS A 65 -0.97 3.45 -19.14
C HIS A 65 -0.10 4.49 -18.42
N ILE A 66 -0.63 5.71 -18.25
CA ILE A 66 0.05 6.86 -17.65
C ILE A 66 -0.84 7.41 -16.51
N TYR A 67 -0.25 7.98 -15.46
CA TYR A 67 -0.96 8.56 -14.31
C TYR A 67 -1.85 7.55 -13.55
N LYS A 68 -1.31 6.38 -13.18
CA LYS A 68 -2.05 5.43 -12.33
C LYS A 68 -2.28 6.00 -10.93
N TYR A 69 -3.50 5.83 -10.42
CA TYR A 69 -3.93 6.26 -9.10
C TYR A 69 -4.23 5.05 -8.23
N TYR A 70 -3.68 5.04 -7.03
CA TYR A 70 -3.82 3.97 -6.06
C TYR A 70 -4.56 4.47 -4.83
N GLU A 71 -5.38 3.59 -4.27
CA GLU A 71 -6.20 3.85 -3.08
C GLU A 71 -6.07 2.66 -2.13
N ILE A 72 -6.02 2.92 -0.82
CA ILE A 72 -6.05 1.88 0.19
C ILE A 72 -7.46 1.28 0.32
N THR A 73 -7.56 -0.05 0.43
CA THR A 73 -8.86 -0.72 0.64
C THR A 73 -9.26 -0.69 2.11
N ASN A 74 -10.52 -0.98 2.41
CA ASN A 74 -10.99 -1.15 3.80
C ASN A 74 -10.14 -2.19 4.54
N ARG A 75 -9.83 -3.31 3.90
CA ARG A 75 -8.95 -4.36 4.45
C ARG A 75 -7.55 -3.83 4.78
N GLY A 76 -6.98 -3.01 3.88
CA GLY A 76 -5.69 -2.36 4.11
C GLY A 76 -5.73 -1.40 5.31
N LYS A 77 -6.81 -0.62 5.45
CA LYS A 77 -7.00 0.30 6.58
C LYS A 77 -7.11 -0.45 7.91
N GLU A 78 -7.87 -1.53 7.96
CA GLU A 78 -8.02 -2.36 9.17
C GLU A 78 -6.68 -2.97 9.58
N LEU A 79 -5.93 -3.51 8.62
CA LEU A 79 -4.61 -4.07 8.87
C LEU A 79 -3.61 -3.01 9.37
N LEU A 80 -3.62 -1.81 8.79
CA LEU A 80 -2.75 -0.71 9.23
C LEU A 80 -3.04 -0.32 10.68
N LYS A 81 -4.33 -0.25 11.05
CA LYS A 81 -4.77 0.05 12.43
C LYS A 81 -4.36 -1.05 13.42
N GLU A 82 -4.43 -2.31 13.02
CA GLU A 82 -3.97 -3.43 13.86
C GLU A 82 -2.46 -3.34 14.15
N ILE A 83 -1.66 -2.91 13.17
CA ILE A 83 -0.21 -2.76 13.29
C ILE A 83 0.20 -1.53 14.11
N ASP A 84 -0.60 -0.45 14.08
CA ASP A 84 -0.32 0.78 14.83
C ASP A 84 -0.71 0.67 16.32
N LYS A 85 -1.61 -0.26 16.66
CA LYS A 85 -2.03 -0.55 18.03
C LYS A 85 -1.03 -1.40 18.83
N HIS A 86 0.05 -1.86 18.21
CA HIS A 86 1.06 -2.75 18.82
C HIS A 86 2.42 -2.06 18.84
#